data_AF-A0A3D0Z7B0-F1
#
_entry.id   AF-A0A3D0Z7B0-F1
#
_cell.length_a   1.000
_cell.length_b   1.000
_cell.length_c   1.000
_cell.angle_alpha   90.00
_cell.angle_beta   90.00
_cell.angle_gamma   90.00
#
_symmetry.space_group_name_H-M   'P 1'
#
loop_
_entity.id
_entity.type
_entity.pdbx_description
1 polymer ?
#
loop_
_entity_poly.entity_id
_entity_poly.type
_entity_poly.pdbx_seq_one_letter_code
_entity_poly.pdbx_strand_id
1 'polypeptide(L)'
;MKKLFCLILPLIAAAPFFSCASIVSGIEKTGQVLDGSAFAEKKIARFTASVKKGADVDMEIIEAQNKEGERSLVISLKEFPAIKIRGAAPDAQGNFWLNSLEYVSGNTSGWNKYTLEIVGTGKFIQSENGAVFSVNPEIHNIQISQGKIRRYETLISGNDALTNLRNRESRIEAVTEWMSGQENAPKELDRKDFADYWKPVLFPEICAERKRPFGWRGADDVWSRADEIRWNTSYSERTFPEELRPVRDSGTLLRDWEEAFEWIYMRYEWTAIVTMLSGETALTRVK
;
A
#
# COMPACT_ATOMS: atom_id res chain seq x y z
N MET A 1 -50.67 -36.36 -7.51
CA MET A 1 -50.69 -34.90 -7.68
C MET A 1 -49.28 -34.37 -7.48
N LYS A 2 -48.63 -33.95 -8.56
CA LYS A 2 -47.27 -33.37 -8.59
C LYS A 2 -47.36 -31.88 -8.20
N LYS A 3 -46.54 -31.41 -7.28
CA LYS A 3 -46.24 -29.97 -7.14
C LYS A 3 -44.74 -29.78 -7.32
N LEU A 4 -44.39 -29.28 -8.51
CA LEU A 4 -43.09 -28.72 -8.86
C LEU A 4 -42.94 -27.40 -8.11
N PHE A 5 -41.94 -27.26 -7.24
CA PHE A 5 -41.50 -25.96 -6.76
C PHE A 5 -40.25 -25.57 -7.54
N CYS A 6 -40.40 -24.53 -8.35
CA CYS A 6 -39.35 -23.93 -9.16
C CYS A 6 -38.55 -22.98 -8.26
N LEU A 7 -37.32 -23.38 -7.89
CA LEU A 7 -36.38 -22.55 -7.14
C LEU A 7 -35.48 -21.83 -8.15
N ILE A 8 -35.77 -20.55 -8.35
CA ILE A 8 -34.93 -19.63 -9.13
C ILE A 8 -33.78 -19.19 -8.20
N LEU A 9 -32.58 -19.73 -8.43
CA LEU A 9 -31.35 -19.19 -7.83
C LEU A 9 -30.91 -17.93 -8.60
N PRO A 10 -30.52 -16.83 -7.93
CA PRO A 10 -29.76 -15.78 -8.58
C PRO A 10 -28.31 -16.24 -8.75
N LEU A 11 -27.89 -16.28 -10.01
CA LEU A 11 -26.52 -16.51 -10.44
C LEU A 11 -25.69 -15.26 -10.06
N ILE A 12 -25.06 -15.26 -8.88
CA ILE A 12 -24.08 -14.22 -8.53
C ILE A 12 -22.80 -14.51 -9.31
N ALA A 13 -22.58 -13.72 -10.36
CA ALA A 13 -21.37 -13.75 -11.15
C ALA A 13 -20.17 -13.38 -10.26
N ALA A 14 -19.30 -14.36 -9.99
CA ALA A 14 -17.99 -14.11 -9.43
C ALA A 14 -17.18 -13.32 -10.46
N ALA A 15 -16.96 -12.03 -10.21
CA ALA A 15 -16.09 -11.20 -11.03
C ALA A 15 -14.65 -11.74 -10.93
N PRO A 16 -13.94 -11.92 -12.05
CA PRO A 16 -12.53 -12.28 -12.03
C PRO A 16 -11.71 -11.12 -11.47
N PHE A 17 -10.98 -11.37 -10.37
CA PHE A 17 -9.90 -10.51 -9.91
C PHE A 17 -8.81 -10.48 -10.99
N PHE A 18 -8.91 -9.53 -11.91
CA PHE A 18 -7.86 -9.25 -12.88
C PHE A 18 -6.64 -8.66 -12.16
N SER A 19 -5.46 -9.17 -12.50
CA SER A 19 -4.17 -8.73 -11.97
C SER A 19 -3.91 -7.25 -12.33
N CYS A 20 -3.94 -6.37 -11.33
CA CYS A 20 -3.79 -4.92 -11.47
C CYS A 20 -2.36 -4.44 -11.83
N ALA A 21 -1.38 -5.32 -12.00
CA ALA A 21 0.03 -4.93 -12.19
C ALA A 21 0.25 -4.09 -13.47
N SER A 22 -0.47 -4.38 -14.56
CA SER A 22 -0.39 -3.61 -15.81
C SER A 22 -1.07 -2.24 -15.71
N ILE A 23 -2.09 -2.10 -14.85
CA ILE A 23 -2.84 -0.85 -14.66
C ILE A 23 -1.99 0.19 -13.91
N VAL A 24 -1.16 -0.23 -12.93
CA VAL A 24 -0.30 0.67 -12.15
C VAL A 24 0.69 1.42 -13.07
N SER A 25 1.38 0.72 -13.98
CA SER A 25 2.34 1.36 -14.90
C SER A 25 1.71 2.37 -15.86
N GLY A 26 0.45 2.12 -16.27
CA GLY A 26 -0.32 3.04 -17.11
C GLY A 26 -0.82 4.27 -16.34
N ILE A 27 -1.22 4.09 -15.09
CA ILE A 27 -1.67 5.18 -14.22
C ILE A 27 -0.50 6.08 -13.80
N GLU A 28 0.68 5.53 -13.54
CA GLU A 28 1.89 6.33 -13.28
C GLU A 28 2.23 7.23 -14.48
N LYS A 29 2.28 6.66 -15.69
CA LYS A 29 2.58 7.44 -16.91
C LYS A 29 1.51 8.49 -17.19
N THR A 30 0.24 8.16 -17.01
CA THR A 30 -0.87 9.09 -17.30
C THR A 30 -0.95 10.19 -16.23
N GLY A 31 -0.75 9.86 -14.95
CA GLY A 31 -0.75 10.83 -13.85
C GLY A 31 0.42 11.82 -13.90
N GLN A 32 1.63 11.33 -14.20
CA GLN A 32 2.83 12.18 -14.32
C GLN A 32 2.80 13.08 -15.58
N VAL A 33 2.20 12.61 -16.68
CA VAL A 33 2.03 13.42 -17.89
C VAL A 33 0.99 14.52 -17.67
N LEU A 34 -0.08 14.25 -16.89
CA LEU A 34 -1.17 15.19 -16.66
C LEU A 34 -0.85 16.31 -15.66
N ASP A 35 0.07 16.11 -14.70
CA ASP A 35 0.45 17.15 -13.74
C ASP A 35 1.73 17.91 -14.10
N GLY A 36 2.32 17.62 -15.26
CA GLY A 36 3.56 18.26 -15.72
C GLY A 36 4.81 17.88 -14.90
N SER A 37 4.68 17.01 -13.89
CA SER A 37 5.81 16.58 -13.06
C SER A 37 6.64 15.48 -13.72
N ALA A 38 6.18 14.89 -14.83
CA ALA A 38 6.95 13.93 -15.65
C ALA A 38 8.24 14.51 -16.26
N PHE A 39 8.37 15.84 -16.31
CA PHE A 39 9.43 16.50 -17.08
C PHE A 39 10.42 17.24 -16.17
N ALA A 40 11.41 16.55 -15.61
CA ALA A 40 12.61 17.22 -15.10
C ALA A 40 13.78 16.32 -14.66
N GLU A 41 13.53 15.07 -14.28
CA GLU A 41 14.60 14.29 -13.62
C GLU A 41 15.47 13.56 -14.64
N LYS A 42 16.72 14.02 -14.77
CA LYS A 42 17.75 13.33 -15.54
C LYS A 42 18.27 12.16 -14.71
N LYS A 43 18.07 10.94 -15.19
CA LYS A 43 18.68 9.74 -14.60
C LYS A 43 20.19 9.77 -14.86
N ILE A 44 20.99 9.79 -13.80
CA ILE A 44 22.46 9.78 -13.86
C ILE A 44 22.98 8.35 -13.86
N ALA A 45 22.46 7.52 -12.95
CA ALA A 45 22.88 6.14 -12.78
C ALA A 45 21.72 5.29 -12.29
N ARG A 46 21.77 4.00 -12.64
CA ARG A 46 20.79 3.00 -12.27
C ARG A 46 21.50 1.80 -11.69
N PHE A 47 21.02 1.31 -10.57
CA PHE A 47 21.57 0.19 -9.84
C PHE A 47 20.45 -0.78 -9.49
N THR A 48 20.72 -2.08 -9.59
CA THR A 48 19.74 -3.13 -9.29
C THR A 48 20.35 -4.23 -8.43
N ALA A 49 19.55 -4.80 -7.53
CA ALA A 49 19.87 -6.04 -6.84
C ALA A 49 18.64 -6.95 -6.82
N SER A 50 18.89 -8.26 -6.88
CA SER A 50 17.91 -9.29 -6.53
C SER A 50 18.38 -9.91 -5.22
N VAL A 51 17.64 -9.68 -4.14
CA VAL A 51 17.98 -10.18 -2.80
C VAL A 51 17.32 -11.54 -2.61
N LYS A 52 18.11 -12.62 -2.46
CA LYS A 52 17.61 -14.01 -2.36
C LYS A 52 17.23 -14.48 -0.95
N LYS A 53 16.76 -13.61 -0.06
CA LYS A 53 16.35 -14.04 1.30
C LYS A 53 14.83 -14.24 1.35
N GLY A 54 14.39 -15.49 1.13
CA GLY A 54 12.99 -15.91 1.32
C GLY A 54 12.04 -15.57 0.16
N ALA A 55 12.18 -14.39 -0.43
CA ALA A 55 11.57 -13.98 -1.69
C ALA A 55 12.63 -13.25 -2.53
N ASP A 56 12.65 -13.47 -3.86
CA ASP A 56 13.51 -12.69 -4.75
C ASP A 56 12.95 -11.26 -4.79
N VAL A 57 13.57 -10.36 -4.03
CA VAL A 57 13.17 -8.95 -3.96
C VAL A 57 14.04 -8.16 -4.92
N ASP A 58 13.41 -7.57 -5.93
CA ASP A 58 14.09 -6.73 -6.91
C ASP A 58 14.06 -5.27 -6.47
N MET A 59 15.22 -4.77 -6.07
CA MET A 59 15.41 -3.36 -5.70
C MET A 59 16.08 -2.59 -6.83
N GLU A 60 15.57 -1.40 -7.09
CA GLU A 60 16.14 -0.44 -8.03
C GLU A 60 16.49 0.87 -7.31
N ILE A 61 17.72 1.34 -7.50
CA ILE A 61 18.18 2.64 -7.03
C ILE A 61 18.57 3.48 -8.22
N ILE A 62 17.92 4.63 -8.35
CA ILE A 62 18.18 5.62 -9.39
C ILE A 62 18.80 6.84 -8.72
N GLU A 63 19.95 7.25 -9.23
CA GLU A 63 20.43 8.59 -8.97
C GLU A 63 19.83 9.54 -10.00
N ALA A 64 19.10 10.54 -9.53
CA ALA A 64 18.40 11.52 -10.36
C ALA A 64 18.94 12.92 -10.11
N GLN A 65 18.81 13.78 -11.12
CA GLN A 65 19.13 15.21 -11.00
C GLN A 65 17.94 16.02 -11.51
N ASN A 66 17.48 16.98 -10.71
CA ASN A 66 16.41 17.89 -11.11
C ASN A 66 16.93 18.99 -12.07
N LYS A 67 16.03 19.86 -12.55
CA LYS A 67 16.39 20.98 -13.45
C LYS A 67 17.35 21.98 -12.83
N GLU A 68 17.35 22.10 -11.50
CA GLU A 68 18.19 23.01 -10.74
C GLU A 68 19.58 22.43 -10.46
N GLY A 69 19.81 21.17 -10.86
CA GLY A 69 21.09 20.48 -10.70
C GLY A 69 21.23 19.73 -9.38
N GLU A 70 20.21 19.76 -8.51
CA GLU A 70 20.22 19.02 -7.26
C GLU A 70 20.09 17.52 -7.52
N ARG A 71 20.92 16.73 -6.84
CA ARG A 71 20.96 15.27 -6.97
C ARG A 71 20.17 14.62 -5.84
N SER A 72 19.47 13.54 -6.17
CA SER A 72 18.70 12.74 -5.23
C SER A 72 18.85 11.25 -5.52
N LEU A 73 18.66 10.43 -4.49
CA LEU A 73 18.45 9.00 -4.63
C LEU A 73 16.95 8.69 -4.65
N VAL A 74 16.55 7.80 -5.56
CA VAL A 74 15.20 7.25 -5.65
C VAL A 74 15.31 5.74 -5.53
N ILE A 75 14.75 5.18 -4.47
CA ILE A 75 14.72 3.76 -4.17
C ILE A 75 13.33 3.24 -4.52
N SER A 76 13.26 2.20 -5.34
CA SER A 76 12.02 1.53 -5.74
C SER A 76 12.12 0.04 -5.48
N LEU A 77 11.04 -0.55 -5.01
CA LEU A 77 10.91 -1.99 -4.76
C LEU A 77 9.88 -2.55 -5.73
N LYS A 78 10.23 -3.61 -6.47
CA LYS A 78 9.35 -4.17 -7.50
C LYS A 78 8.07 -4.75 -6.93
N GLU A 79 8.15 -5.30 -5.72
CA GLU A 79 7.03 -5.88 -4.96
C GLU A 79 6.08 -4.79 -4.46
N PHE A 80 6.58 -3.55 -4.33
CA PHE A 80 5.82 -2.37 -3.91
C PHE A 80 5.90 -1.27 -4.98
N PRO A 81 5.37 -1.50 -6.19
CA PRO A 81 5.53 -0.56 -7.31
C PRO A 81 4.82 0.78 -7.08
N ALA A 82 3.91 0.84 -6.11
CA ALA A 82 3.22 2.07 -5.71
C ALA A 82 4.09 3.03 -4.90
N ILE A 83 5.26 2.59 -4.40
CA ILE A 83 6.09 3.39 -3.49
C ILE A 83 7.43 3.74 -4.12
N LYS A 84 7.88 4.97 -3.87
CA LYS A 84 9.24 5.44 -4.17
C LYS A 84 9.77 6.16 -2.95
N ILE A 85 10.86 5.66 -2.39
CA ILE A 85 11.53 6.27 -1.25
C ILE A 85 12.62 7.19 -1.80
N ARG A 86 12.61 8.46 -1.39
CA ARG A 86 13.55 9.48 -1.86
C ARG A 86 14.46 9.93 -0.74
N GLY A 87 15.69 10.26 -1.14
CA GLY A 87 16.71 10.81 -0.26
C GLY A 87 17.64 11.76 -0.99
N ALA A 88 18.45 12.47 -0.20
CA ALA A 88 19.55 13.28 -0.72
C ALA A 88 20.58 12.39 -1.44
N ALA A 89 21.36 13.00 -2.34
CA ALA A 89 22.55 12.35 -2.86
C ALA A 89 23.53 12.00 -1.72
N PRO A 90 24.32 10.91 -1.87
CA PRO A 90 25.32 10.54 -0.88
C PRO A 90 26.42 11.61 -0.79
N ASP A 91 26.94 11.82 0.42
CA ASP A 91 28.13 12.63 0.67
C ASP A 91 29.43 11.93 0.21
N ALA A 92 30.58 12.55 0.45
CA ALA A 92 31.88 11.99 0.07
C ALA A 92 32.22 10.67 0.79
N GLN A 93 31.57 10.38 1.90
CA GLN A 93 31.70 9.16 2.69
C GLN A 93 30.61 8.14 2.35
N GLY A 94 29.70 8.46 1.43
CA GLY A 94 28.58 7.62 1.03
C GLY A 94 27.34 7.76 1.91
N ASN A 95 27.29 8.63 2.91
CA ASN A 95 26.11 8.76 3.77
C ASN A 95 25.03 9.60 3.08
N PHE A 96 23.77 9.26 3.30
CA PHE A 96 22.63 10.01 2.80
C PHE A 96 21.47 10.07 3.80
N TRP A 97 20.53 10.98 3.55
CA TRP A 97 19.30 11.15 4.32
C TRP A 97 18.09 10.77 3.47
N LEU A 98 17.16 10.03 4.06
CA LEU A 98 15.82 9.82 3.50
C LEU A 98 14.92 10.97 3.95
N ASN A 99 14.13 11.51 3.03
CA ASN A 99 13.30 12.69 3.28
C ASN A 99 11.82 12.50 2.93
N SER A 100 11.51 11.58 2.01
CA SER A 100 10.13 11.39 1.57
C SER A 100 9.86 10.01 1.02
N LEU A 101 8.60 9.59 1.13
CA LEU A 101 8.01 8.45 0.45
C LEU A 101 6.89 8.99 -0.45
N GLU A 102 7.07 8.81 -1.76
CA GLU A 102 6.03 9.08 -2.74
C GLU A 102 5.19 7.82 -2.94
N TYR A 103 3.88 7.98 -2.84
CA TYR A 103 2.91 6.92 -3.05
C TYR A 103 1.98 7.24 -4.21
N VAL A 104 1.77 6.29 -5.10
CA VAL A 104 0.76 6.36 -6.16
C VAL A 104 0.08 5.00 -6.31
N SER A 105 -1.24 4.94 -6.07
CA SER A 105 -2.04 3.75 -6.33
C SER A 105 -3.31 4.07 -7.09
N GLY A 106 -3.65 3.25 -8.07
CA GLY A 106 -4.90 3.31 -8.80
C GLY A 106 -5.84 2.14 -8.51
N ASN A 107 -7.12 2.39 -8.72
CA ASN A 107 -8.19 1.39 -8.75
C ASN A 107 -9.15 1.71 -9.93
N THR A 108 -10.20 0.92 -10.10
CA THR A 108 -11.19 1.11 -11.19
C THR A 108 -11.95 2.43 -11.11
N SER A 109 -12.00 3.04 -9.94
CA SER A 109 -12.75 4.25 -9.63
C SER A 109 -11.85 5.49 -9.52
N GLY A 110 -10.53 5.38 -9.68
CA GLY A 110 -9.62 6.51 -9.59
C GLY A 110 -8.23 6.18 -9.06
N TRP A 111 -7.56 7.16 -8.45
CA TRP A 111 -6.21 7.00 -7.88
C TRP A 111 -5.96 7.93 -6.70
N ASN A 112 -5.05 7.52 -5.82
CA ASN A 112 -4.50 8.33 -4.73
C ASN A 112 -3.02 8.58 -5.01
N LYS A 113 -2.56 9.83 -4.89
CA LYS A 113 -1.14 10.22 -4.95
C LYS A 113 -0.83 11.07 -3.74
N TYR A 114 0.23 10.76 -3.02
CA TYR A 114 0.68 11.60 -1.90
C TYR A 114 2.19 11.51 -1.67
N THR A 115 2.71 12.49 -0.95
CA THR A 115 4.08 12.50 -0.44
C THR A 115 4.02 12.48 1.08
N LEU A 116 4.60 11.45 1.68
CA LEU A 116 4.80 11.29 3.11
C LEU A 116 6.20 11.75 3.45
N GLU A 117 6.32 12.71 4.37
CA GLU A 117 7.60 13.11 4.95
C GLU A 117 8.11 11.98 5.86
N ILE A 118 9.35 11.56 5.64
CA ILE A 118 10.03 10.56 6.46
C ILE A 118 11.39 11.09 6.89
N VAL A 119 11.91 10.57 8.00
CA VAL A 119 13.28 10.79 8.45
C VAL A 119 13.96 9.43 8.54
N GLY A 120 15.06 9.29 7.84
CA GLY A 120 15.92 8.12 7.90
C GLY A 120 17.32 8.43 7.40
N THR A 121 18.26 7.53 7.63
CA THR A 121 19.65 7.66 7.17
C THR A 121 20.09 6.37 6.50
N GLY A 122 21.12 6.45 5.66
CA GLY A 122 21.70 5.26 5.04
C GLY A 122 23.08 5.49 4.49
N LYS A 123 23.64 4.44 3.91
CA LYS A 123 24.93 4.44 3.20
C LYS A 123 24.78 3.91 1.80
N PHE A 124 25.41 4.60 0.86
CA PHE A 124 25.47 4.25 -0.55
C PHE A 124 26.88 4.52 -1.08
N ILE A 125 27.68 3.46 -1.13
CA ILE A 125 29.10 3.53 -1.51
C ILE A 125 29.24 2.96 -2.93
N GLN A 126 29.53 3.84 -3.88
CA GLN A 126 29.74 3.45 -5.28
C GLN A 126 31.16 2.90 -5.50
N SER A 127 31.27 1.94 -6.42
CA SER A 127 32.52 1.36 -6.92
C SER A 127 32.47 1.29 -8.45
N GLU A 128 33.57 0.90 -9.10
CA GLU A 128 33.62 0.82 -10.58
C GLU A 128 32.54 -0.12 -11.16
N ASN A 129 32.25 -1.23 -10.48
CA ASN A 129 31.40 -2.30 -10.98
C ASN A 129 29.99 -2.33 -10.37
N GLY A 130 29.70 -1.47 -9.40
CA GLY A 130 28.46 -1.56 -8.63
C GLY A 130 28.43 -0.60 -7.45
N ALA A 131 27.59 -0.89 -6.46
CA ALA A 131 27.52 -0.13 -5.23
C ALA A 131 27.12 -1.01 -4.04
N VAL A 132 27.38 -0.57 -2.82
CA VAL A 132 26.85 -1.17 -1.60
C VAL A 132 25.85 -0.20 -0.99
N PHE A 133 24.67 -0.70 -0.65
CA PHE A 133 23.57 0.08 -0.10
C PHE A 133 23.07 -0.51 1.21
N SER A 134 22.77 0.35 2.18
CA SER A 134 22.03 0.02 3.40
C SER A 134 21.33 1.24 3.96
N VAL A 135 20.24 1.01 4.70
CA VAL A 135 19.48 2.03 5.42
C VAL A 135 19.54 1.72 6.92
N ASN A 136 19.48 2.75 7.77
CA ASN A 136 19.28 2.54 9.19
C ASN A 136 17.82 2.11 9.44
N PRO A 137 17.56 1.03 10.20
CA PRO A 137 16.20 0.57 10.47
C PRO A 137 15.29 1.61 11.15
N GLU A 138 15.85 2.65 11.76
CA GLU A 138 15.10 3.76 12.34
C GLU A 138 14.62 4.72 11.24
N ILE A 139 13.49 4.38 10.61
CA ILE A 139 12.76 5.27 9.69
C ILE A 139 11.47 5.75 10.37
N HIS A 140 11.33 7.06 10.54
CA HIS A 140 10.16 7.67 11.17
C HIS A 140 9.29 8.37 10.14
N ASN A 141 7.98 8.14 10.21
CA ASN A 141 6.98 8.89 9.47
C ASN A 141 6.70 10.20 10.21
N ILE A 142 6.64 11.32 9.48
CA ILE A 142 6.26 12.61 10.05
C ILE A 142 4.79 12.91 9.73
N GLN A 143 4.48 13.17 8.45
CA GLN A 143 3.12 13.52 8.00
C GLN A 143 3.03 13.48 6.48
N ILE A 144 1.81 13.35 5.97
CA ILE A 144 1.52 13.61 4.55
C ILE A 144 1.59 15.11 4.28
N SER A 145 2.54 15.55 3.45
CA SER A 145 2.78 16.96 3.14
C SER A 145 2.12 17.42 1.84
N GLN A 146 1.90 16.51 0.91
CA GLN A 146 1.25 16.78 -0.38
C GLN A 146 0.33 15.63 -0.78
N GLY A 147 -0.75 15.93 -1.50
CA GLY A 147 -1.69 14.90 -1.92
C GLY A 147 -2.71 15.33 -2.97
N LYS A 148 -3.14 14.34 -3.76
CA LYS A 148 -4.21 14.44 -4.76
C LYS A 148 -5.01 13.13 -4.75
N ILE A 149 -6.33 13.25 -4.88
CA ILE A 149 -7.23 12.11 -4.99
C ILE A 149 -8.05 12.30 -6.26
N ARG A 150 -8.01 11.34 -7.18
CA ARG A 150 -8.91 11.27 -8.32
C ARG A 150 -10.00 10.24 -8.02
N ARG A 151 -11.26 10.62 -8.20
CA ARG A 151 -12.44 9.74 -8.12
C ARG A 151 -13.29 9.96 -9.37
N TYR A 152 -13.31 8.99 -10.27
CA TYR A 152 -13.95 9.09 -11.58
C TYR A 152 -13.52 10.37 -12.31
N GLU A 153 -14.44 11.32 -12.46
CA GLU A 153 -14.22 12.61 -13.12
C GLU A 153 -13.83 13.74 -12.16
N THR A 154 -13.83 13.49 -10.86
CA THR A 154 -13.54 14.48 -9.82
C THR A 154 -12.09 14.40 -9.38
N LEU A 155 -11.38 15.53 -9.43
CA LEU A 155 -10.05 15.68 -8.83
C LEU A 155 -10.18 16.48 -7.53
N ILE A 156 -9.73 15.91 -6.43
CA ILE A 156 -9.63 16.55 -5.11
C ILE A 156 -8.14 16.87 -4.89
N SER A 157 -7.83 18.11 -4.53
CA SER A 157 -6.47 18.60 -4.35
C SER A 157 -6.38 19.61 -3.20
N GLY A 158 -5.16 19.98 -2.80
CA GLY A 158 -4.93 20.97 -1.75
C GLY A 158 -5.34 20.45 -0.37
N ASN A 159 -5.85 21.35 0.49
CA ASN A 159 -6.16 21.04 1.88
C ASN A 159 -7.23 19.96 2.05
N ASP A 160 -8.20 19.88 1.13
CA ASP A 160 -9.24 18.85 1.17
C ASP A 160 -8.64 17.47 0.93
N ALA A 161 -7.77 17.33 -0.07
CA ALA A 161 -7.07 16.07 -0.32
C ALA A 161 -6.18 15.68 0.86
N LEU A 162 -5.43 16.63 1.43
CA LEU A 162 -4.57 16.40 2.58
C LEU A 162 -5.36 15.90 3.80
N THR A 163 -6.45 16.57 4.14
CA THR A 163 -7.34 16.17 5.25
C THR A 163 -7.86 14.75 5.03
N ASN A 164 -8.36 14.44 3.83
CA ASN A 164 -8.87 13.12 3.49
C ASN A 164 -7.79 12.04 3.57
N LEU A 165 -6.59 12.31 3.07
CA LEU A 165 -5.46 11.38 3.08
C LEU A 165 -4.94 11.13 4.49
N ARG A 166 -4.79 12.17 5.33
CA ARG A 166 -4.35 12.02 6.74
C ARG A 166 -5.38 11.27 7.59
N ASN A 167 -6.67 11.56 7.39
CA ASN A 167 -7.73 10.81 8.06
C ASN A 167 -7.71 9.33 7.65
N ARG A 168 -7.41 9.04 6.38
CA ARG A 168 -7.25 7.67 5.89
C ARG A 168 -5.98 7.02 6.46
N GLU A 169 -4.85 7.70 6.45
CA GLU A 169 -3.59 7.25 7.04
C GLU A 169 -3.79 6.79 8.48
N SER A 170 -4.42 7.62 9.32
CA SER A 170 -4.69 7.29 10.72
C SER A 170 -5.53 6.03 10.88
N ARG A 171 -6.55 5.82 10.02
CA ARG A 171 -7.36 4.59 10.04
C ARG A 171 -6.59 3.37 9.54
N ILE A 172 -5.76 3.54 8.49
CA ILE A 172 -4.90 2.49 7.95
C ILE A 172 -3.87 2.07 9.00
N GLU A 173 -3.27 3.03 9.70
CA GLU A 173 -2.35 2.77 10.79
C GLU A 173 -3.03 1.98 11.91
N ALA A 174 -4.17 2.45 12.42
CA ALA A 174 -4.90 1.76 13.47
C ALA A 174 -5.30 0.32 13.09
N VAL A 175 -5.81 0.10 11.86
CA VAL A 175 -6.19 -1.25 11.43
C VAL A 175 -4.98 -2.16 11.23
N THR A 176 -3.88 -1.66 10.67
CA THR A 176 -2.68 -2.48 10.43
C THR A 176 -1.95 -2.80 11.71
N GLU A 177 -1.90 -1.89 12.69
CA GLU A 177 -1.39 -2.17 14.04
C GLU A 177 -2.19 -3.29 14.70
N TRP A 178 -3.53 -3.21 14.66
CA TRP A 178 -4.39 -4.27 15.17
C TRP A 178 -4.18 -5.61 14.45
N MET A 179 -4.06 -5.59 13.12
CA MET A 179 -3.80 -6.78 12.29
C MET A 179 -2.48 -7.44 12.69
N SER A 180 -1.39 -6.67 12.76
CA SER A 180 -0.06 -7.17 13.14
C SER A 180 0.00 -7.65 14.59
N GLY A 181 -0.88 -7.15 15.46
CA GLY A 181 -1.01 -7.58 16.85
C GLY A 181 -1.77 -8.89 17.08
N GLN A 182 -2.39 -9.47 16.05
CA GLN A 182 -3.10 -10.75 16.19
C GLN A 182 -2.11 -11.91 16.40
N GLU A 183 -2.44 -12.84 17.31
CA GLU A 183 -1.55 -13.97 17.69
C GLU A 183 -1.09 -14.81 16.48
N ASN A 184 -1.98 -15.00 15.50
CA ASN A 184 -1.73 -15.79 14.30
C ASN A 184 -1.60 -14.91 13.03
N ALA A 185 -1.19 -13.66 13.19
CA ALA A 185 -0.96 -12.75 12.09
C ALA A 185 0.15 -13.33 11.18
N PRO A 186 -0.15 -13.57 9.88
CA PRO A 186 0.85 -14.08 8.95
C PRO A 186 1.91 -12.99 8.69
N LYS A 187 3.17 -13.40 8.59
CA LYS A 187 4.29 -12.48 8.32
C LYS A 187 4.69 -12.57 6.85
N GLU A 188 5.15 -11.46 6.29
CA GLU A 188 5.78 -11.40 4.96
C GLU A 188 4.90 -12.04 3.88
N LEU A 189 3.65 -11.59 3.79
CA LEU A 189 2.73 -12.13 2.80
C LEU A 189 2.97 -11.46 1.46
N ASP A 190 2.90 -12.26 0.39
CA ASP A 190 2.67 -11.66 -0.91
C ASP A 190 1.31 -10.95 -0.93
N ARG A 191 1.17 -10.02 -1.86
CA ARG A 191 -0.02 -9.18 -1.98
C ARG A 191 -1.32 -9.98 -2.09
N LYS A 192 -1.31 -11.11 -2.80
CA LYS A 192 -2.51 -11.92 -3.05
C LYS A 192 -2.89 -12.67 -1.77
N ASP A 193 -1.92 -13.27 -1.12
CA ASP A 193 -2.13 -14.05 0.11
C ASP A 193 -2.50 -13.14 1.28
N PHE A 194 -1.99 -11.90 1.31
CA PHE A 194 -2.43 -10.85 2.22
C PHE A 194 -3.94 -10.58 2.08
N ALA A 195 -4.41 -10.40 0.84
CA ALA A 195 -5.82 -10.17 0.58
C ALA A 195 -6.69 -11.39 0.91
N ASP A 196 -6.22 -12.60 0.55
CA ASP A 196 -6.95 -13.84 0.80
C ASP A 196 -7.11 -14.14 2.29
N TYR A 197 -6.11 -13.78 3.11
CA TYR A 197 -6.14 -13.94 4.56
C TYR A 197 -6.99 -12.86 5.24
N TRP A 198 -6.70 -11.58 4.99
CA TRP A 198 -7.29 -10.49 5.78
C TRP A 198 -8.68 -10.06 5.32
N LYS A 199 -9.01 -10.17 4.03
CA LYS A 199 -10.33 -9.74 3.54
C LYS A 199 -11.49 -10.48 4.24
N PRO A 200 -11.46 -11.82 4.42
CA PRO A 200 -12.52 -12.52 5.14
C PRO A 200 -12.60 -12.20 6.63
N VAL A 201 -11.49 -11.82 7.25
CA VAL A 201 -11.46 -11.38 8.65
C VAL A 201 -12.07 -9.98 8.78
N LEU A 202 -11.69 -9.05 7.90
CA LEU A 202 -12.17 -7.67 7.94
C LEU A 202 -13.65 -7.56 7.52
N PHE A 203 -14.04 -8.31 6.48
CA PHE A 203 -15.34 -8.19 5.81
C PHE A 203 -15.98 -9.57 5.52
N PRO A 204 -16.28 -10.37 6.56
CA PRO A 204 -16.90 -11.69 6.40
C PRO A 204 -18.25 -11.66 5.67
N GLU A 205 -18.99 -10.56 5.76
CA GLU A 205 -20.32 -10.37 5.16
C GLU A 205 -20.31 -10.51 3.63
N ILE A 206 -19.27 -9.96 3.00
CA ILE A 206 -19.10 -9.94 1.54
C ILE A 206 -18.28 -11.12 1.03
N CYS A 207 -17.85 -12.02 1.92
CA CYS A 207 -17.08 -13.21 1.57
C CYS A 207 -17.98 -14.44 1.49
N ALA A 208 -17.57 -15.41 0.66
CA ALA A 208 -18.24 -16.71 0.57
C ALA A 208 -18.24 -17.39 1.94
N GLU A 209 -19.33 -18.08 2.29
CA GLU A 209 -19.54 -18.67 3.61
C GLU A 209 -18.37 -19.55 4.08
N ARG A 210 -17.82 -20.37 3.17
CA ARG A 210 -16.65 -21.23 3.43
C ARG A 210 -15.35 -20.49 3.79
N LYS A 211 -15.24 -19.20 3.48
CA LYS A 211 -14.06 -18.37 3.78
C LYS A 211 -14.24 -17.55 5.06
N ARG A 212 -15.44 -17.53 5.66
CA ARG A 212 -15.71 -16.73 6.85
C ARG A 212 -14.92 -17.26 8.05
N PRO A 213 -14.46 -16.38 8.96
CA PRO A 213 -13.65 -16.78 10.10
C PRO A 213 -14.44 -17.65 11.07
N PHE A 214 -13.72 -18.48 11.82
CA PHE A 214 -14.30 -19.30 12.88
C PHE A 214 -15.00 -18.40 13.91
N GLY A 215 -16.23 -18.76 14.29
CA GLY A 215 -17.04 -17.95 15.21
C GLY A 215 -17.91 -16.88 14.54
N TRP A 216 -17.90 -16.76 13.21
CA TRP A 216 -18.94 -16.02 12.48
C TRP A 216 -20.31 -16.65 12.71
N ARG A 217 -21.26 -15.88 13.27
CA ARG A 217 -22.65 -16.28 13.50
C ARG A 217 -23.55 -15.30 12.75
N GLY A 218 -24.57 -15.80 12.04
CA GLY A 218 -25.42 -14.96 11.19
C GLY A 218 -26.84 -14.75 11.69
N ALA A 219 -27.39 -15.71 12.44
CA ALA A 219 -28.83 -15.78 12.70
C ALA A 219 -29.30 -14.85 13.83
N ASP A 220 -28.52 -14.73 14.92
CA ASP A 220 -28.93 -14.04 16.15
C ASP A 220 -28.14 -12.74 16.43
N ASP A 221 -27.24 -12.37 15.53
CA ASP A 221 -26.38 -11.19 15.72
C ASP A 221 -27.12 -9.88 15.39
N VAL A 222 -26.65 -8.77 15.98
CA VAL A 222 -27.14 -7.41 15.71
C VAL A 222 -26.47 -6.88 14.45
N TRP A 223 -27.25 -6.18 13.62
CA TRP A 223 -26.79 -5.65 12.34
C TRP A 223 -27.03 -4.15 12.23
N SER A 224 -26.04 -3.42 11.73
CA SER A 224 -26.21 -2.08 11.20
C SER A 224 -26.33 -2.13 9.68
N ARG A 225 -26.98 -1.12 9.09
CA ARG A 225 -26.97 -0.93 7.64
C ARG A 225 -26.18 0.34 7.36
N ALA A 226 -25.14 0.21 6.57
CA ALA A 226 -24.38 1.34 6.03
C ALA A 226 -24.08 1.05 4.57
N ASP A 227 -24.39 2.01 3.71
CA ASP A 227 -24.45 1.81 2.26
C ASP A 227 -25.40 0.64 1.87
N GLU A 228 -24.99 -0.19 0.92
CA GLU A 228 -25.74 -1.37 0.44
C GLU A 228 -25.42 -2.66 1.23
N ILE A 229 -24.56 -2.57 2.24
CA ILE A 229 -24.09 -3.71 3.03
C ILE A 229 -24.73 -3.67 4.43
N ARG A 230 -25.06 -4.85 4.94
CA ARG A 230 -25.43 -5.04 6.35
C ARG A 230 -24.20 -5.49 7.09
N TRP A 231 -23.79 -4.76 8.12
CA TRP A 231 -22.61 -5.06 8.94
C TRP A 231 -23.02 -5.73 10.23
N ASN A 232 -22.38 -6.83 10.59
CA ASN A 232 -22.63 -7.54 11.84
C ASN A 232 -21.90 -6.83 12.99
N THR A 233 -22.60 -5.98 13.73
CA THR A 233 -22.01 -5.18 14.80
C THR A 233 -21.61 -6.05 15.99
N SER A 234 -22.32 -7.15 16.23
CA SER A 234 -21.94 -8.13 17.26
C SER A 234 -20.60 -8.81 16.93
N TYR A 235 -20.29 -9.02 15.65
CA TYR A 235 -18.95 -9.47 15.24
C TYR A 235 -17.89 -8.38 15.49
N SER A 236 -18.19 -7.11 15.16
CA SER A 236 -17.29 -5.98 15.47
C SER A 236 -16.93 -5.91 16.94
N GLU A 237 -17.91 -6.03 17.82
CA GLU A 237 -17.73 -5.99 19.27
C GLU A 237 -16.79 -7.08 19.79
N ARG A 238 -16.83 -8.27 19.19
CA ARG A 238 -16.04 -9.43 19.61
C ARG A 238 -14.62 -9.43 19.04
N THR A 239 -14.42 -8.87 17.84
CA THR A 239 -13.19 -9.03 17.08
C THR A 239 -12.33 -7.78 17.02
N PHE A 240 -12.95 -6.60 16.95
CA PHE A 240 -12.23 -5.34 16.76
C PHE A 240 -12.14 -4.56 18.07
N PRO A 241 -11.03 -3.82 18.27
CA PRO A 241 -10.92 -2.88 19.37
C PRO A 241 -11.93 -1.74 19.18
N GLU A 242 -12.31 -1.09 20.28
CA GLU A 242 -13.45 -0.17 20.33
C GLU A 242 -13.37 0.94 19.28
N GLU A 243 -12.17 1.49 19.06
CA GLU A 243 -11.88 2.56 18.12
C GLU A 243 -12.09 2.18 16.64
N LEU A 244 -11.97 0.90 16.29
CA LEU A 244 -12.15 0.43 14.90
C LEU A 244 -13.58 0.02 14.58
N ARG A 245 -14.42 -0.27 15.59
CA ARG A 245 -15.80 -0.73 15.37
C ARG A 245 -16.63 0.26 14.55
N PRO A 246 -16.67 1.58 14.86
CA PRO A 246 -17.45 2.53 14.07
C PRO A 246 -16.95 2.67 12.64
N VAL A 247 -15.63 2.56 12.43
CA VAL A 247 -15.03 2.65 11.10
C VAL A 247 -15.42 1.44 10.25
N ARG A 248 -15.46 0.26 10.85
CA ARG A 248 -15.88 -0.98 10.18
C ARG A 248 -17.39 -1.00 9.93
N ASP A 249 -18.19 -0.71 10.96
CA ASP A 249 -19.67 -0.79 10.90
C ASP A 249 -20.32 0.30 10.05
N SER A 250 -19.58 1.36 9.72
CA SER A 250 -20.00 2.39 8.75
C SER A 250 -19.65 2.06 7.30
N GLY A 251 -18.94 0.95 7.05
CA GLY A 251 -18.40 0.61 5.72
C GLY A 251 -17.18 1.43 5.30
N THR A 252 -16.72 2.38 6.14
CA THR A 252 -15.54 3.21 5.85
C THR A 252 -14.29 2.36 5.65
N LEU A 253 -14.09 1.34 6.49
CA LEU A 253 -12.94 0.44 6.36
C LEU A 253 -12.95 -0.34 5.04
N LEU A 254 -14.12 -0.77 4.57
CA LEU A 254 -14.24 -1.45 3.27
C LEU A 254 -13.88 -0.49 2.13
N ARG A 255 -14.35 0.75 2.20
CA ARG A 255 -13.99 1.78 1.20
C ARG A 255 -12.48 2.04 1.19
N ASP A 256 -11.84 2.13 2.35
CA ASP A 256 -10.37 2.28 2.43
C ASP A 256 -9.66 1.04 1.88
N TRP A 257 -10.18 -0.16 2.13
CA TRP A 257 -9.67 -1.39 1.53
C TRP A 257 -9.78 -1.37 0.00
N GLU A 258 -10.92 -1.00 -0.55
CA GLU A 258 -11.13 -0.98 -2.01
C GLU A 258 -10.37 0.15 -2.70
N GLU A 259 -10.28 1.32 -2.06
CA GLU A 259 -9.65 2.50 -2.64
C GLU A 259 -8.13 2.56 -2.43
N ALA A 260 -7.62 1.99 -1.35
CA ALA A 260 -6.26 2.14 -0.87
C ALA A 260 -5.64 0.82 -0.35
N PHE A 261 -6.05 -0.31 -0.93
CA PHE A 261 -5.51 -1.64 -0.61
C PHE A 261 -3.97 -1.68 -0.56
N GLU A 262 -3.29 -1.11 -1.56
CA GLU A 262 -1.81 -1.12 -1.62
C GLU A 262 -1.18 -0.38 -0.44
N TRP A 263 -1.83 0.68 0.07
CA TRP A 263 -1.37 1.42 1.24
C TRP A 263 -1.53 0.58 2.49
N ILE A 264 -2.67 -0.09 2.66
CA ILE A 264 -2.88 -1.01 3.79
C ILE A 264 -1.82 -2.12 3.78
N TYR A 265 -1.61 -2.74 2.61
CA TYR A 265 -0.60 -3.78 2.44
C TYR A 265 0.82 -3.27 2.74
N MET A 266 1.22 -2.13 2.16
CA MET A 266 2.51 -1.49 2.42
C MET A 266 2.70 -1.17 3.91
N ARG A 267 1.67 -0.65 4.59
CA ARG A 267 1.77 -0.30 6.01
C ARG A 267 1.92 -1.54 6.87
N TYR A 268 1.19 -2.61 6.55
CA TYR A 268 1.33 -3.90 7.22
C TYR A 268 2.73 -4.51 7.04
N GLU A 269 3.28 -4.44 5.83
CA GLU A 269 4.61 -4.95 5.49
C GLU A 269 5.76 -3.97 5.79
N TRP A 270 5.49 -2.82 6.44
CA TRP A 270 6.48 -1.76 6.62
C TRP A 270 7.75 -2.24 7.33
N THR A 271 7.61 -3.05 8.37
CA THR A 271 8.76 -3.63 9.09
C THR A 271 9.60 -4.54 8.19
N ALA A 272 8.97 -5.32 7.32
CA ALA A 272 9.67 -6.16 6.35
C ALA A 272 10.40 -5.29 5.32
N ILE A 273 9.74 -4.26 4.78
CA ILE A 273 10.34 -3.27 3.88
C ILE A 273 11.59 -2.64 4.49
N VAL A 274 11.50 -2.12 5.72
CA VAL A 274 12.62 -1.51 6.43
C VAL A 274 13.74 -2.53 6.66
N THR A 275 13.41 -3.76 7.07
CA THR A 275 14.39 -4.83 7.29
C THR A 275 15.15 -5.16 6.00
N MET A 276 14.45 -5.23 4.87
CA MET A 276 15.07 -5.45 3.56
C MET A 276 16.04 -4.33 3.19
N LEU A 277 15.64 -3.07 3.39
CA LEU A 277 16.48 -1.91 3.09
C LEU A 277 17.67 -1.78 4.05
N SER A 278 17.57 -2.32 5.26
CA SER A 278 18.60 -2.20 6.28
C SER A 278 19.77 -3.17 6.10
N GLY A 279 19.58 -4.24 5.33
CA GLY A 279 20.65 -5.17 4.99
C GLY A 279 21.65 -4.55 4.02
N GLU A 280 22.95 -4.77 4.24
CA GLU A 280 23.97 -4.44 3.25
C GLU A 280 23.70 -5.21 1.95
N THR A 281 23.34 -4.48 0.91
CA THR A 281 22.93 -5.02 -0.39
C THR A 281 23.94 -4.58 -1.44
N ALA A 282 24.60 -5.57 -2.05
CA ALA A 282 25.45 -5.34 -3.21
C ALA A 282 24.59 -5.13 -4.46
N LEU A 283 24.81 -4.01 -5.14
CA LEU A 283 24.08 -3.59 -6.31
C LEU A 283 24.95 -3.68 -7.56
N THR A 284 24.34 -4.11 -8.66
CA THR A 284 24.96 -4.09 -9.99
C THR A 284 24.56 -2.82 -10.72
N ARG A 285 25.53 -2.11 -11.31
CA ARG A 285 25.25 -0.94 -12.14
C ARG A 285 24.66 -1.38 -13.48
N VAL A 286 23.52 -0.83 -13.85
CA VAL A 286 22.88 -1.05 -15.15
C VAL A 286 23.29 0.08 -16.10
N LYS A 287 23.73 -0.29 -17.31
CA LYS A 287 24.11 0.66 -18.36
C LYS A 287 22.88 1.31 -19.01
#